data_AF-A0A2D7LX50-F1
#
_entry.id   AF-A0A2D7LX50-F1
#
_cell.length_a   1.000
_cell.length_b   1.000
_cell.length_c   1.000
_cell.angle_alpha   90.00
_cell.angle_beta   90.00
_cell.angle_gamma   90.00
#
_symmetry.space_group_name_H-M   'P 1'
#
loop_
_entity.id
_entity.type
_entity.pdbx_description
1 polymer ?
#
loop_
_entity_poly.entity_id
_entity_poly.type
_entity_poly.pdbx_seq_one_letter_code
_entity_poly.pdbx_strand_id
1 'polypeptide(L)'
;MLNRFAKSLFTVVATAFIAVSVGRVWADTDDLKIPNLGASSTSLYSEQYERRLGSLWLKVFRAQAPVLDDPLLADYIENLIFELVLHSDLRDRQLQLVVVDNPTINAFAVPGGIIGVHNGLIHHAQSEDELAAVLAHEIAHLSQRHFSRQREQAANQSKLTIAGLMAGIVLAATAGSDAGLAAMTATQAAAQDSRLRYSRANESEADRIGLKTLVASGRDPHAAADMHERMLSAHRLYSTNRLPEFLRTHPLSEKRVADMRNRARSERRVIRPKSFDFELMQARVRHQLAQSPVDAVNLFRDQTKRGGTEAAAGWYGLSLAYIDSGQPVKARQALEQAMRPDPNNLTFVIASSEIDTAMGQHQRAITRLKNRLSLSPGNHPLTIAYADALWQAGLPHVAAQLLKNQSKKTPEDPGVWYRLAEVQGLAGDIIGLHQSRAEYFILVGALDSAQNQLNYALKLVNNNFTQSATINERLRDVMDIRDELENS
;
A
#
# COMPACT_ATOMS: atom_id res chain seq x y z
N MET A 1 69.37 -64.47 -40.40
CA MET A 1 68.65 -65.55 -41.11
C MET A 1 67.16 -65.36 -40.85
N LEU A 2 66.41 -65.21 -41.95
CA LEU A 2 65.05 -65.76 -42.17
C LEU A 2 63.93 -65.20 -41.28
N ASN A 3 63.08 -64.34 -41.84
CA ASN A 3 61.80 -64.69 -42.52
C ASN A 3 60.64 -64.62 -41.52
N ARG A 4 59.42 -64.19 -41.84
CA ARG A 4 58.76 -63.78 -43.09
C ARG A 4 57.41 -63.15 -42.69
N PHE A 5 56.95 -62.20 -43.50
CA PHE A 5 55.58 -62.05 -44.03
C PHE A 5 54.42 -62.86 -43.38
N ALA A 6 53.18 -62.40 -43.29
CA ALA A 6 52.49 -61.14 -43.55
C ALA A 6 50.97 -61.36 -43.26
N LYS A 7 50.22 -60.26 -43.14
CA LYS A 7 48.75 -60.09 -43.37
C LYS A 7 47.77 -60.73 -42.37
N SER A 8 46.94 -59.89 -41.72
CA SER A 8 45.54 -59.64 -42.14
C SER A 8 44.65 -59.10 -41.00
N LEU A 9 44.16 -57.86 -41.19
CA LEU A 9 42.80 -57.34 -40.99
C LEU A 9 42.06 -57.29 -39.61
N PHE A 10 41.56 -56.06 -39.34
CA PHE A 10 40.41 -55.57 -38.54
C PHE A 10 40.46 -55.46 -37.00
N THR A 11 40.47 -54.18 -36.55
CA THR A 11 39.84 -53.55 -35.34
C THR A 11 40.09 -54.18 -33.95
N VAL A 12 40.50 -53.47 -32.89
CA VAL A 12 39.87 -52.31 -32.23
C VAL A 12 40.90 -51.52 -31.38
N VAL A 13 40.65 -50.20 -31.30
CA VAL A 13 41.28 -49.08 -30.55
C VAL A 13 41.47 -49.40 -29.04
N ALA A 14 42.70 -49.37 -28.50
CA ALA A 14 43.37 -48.28 -27.75
C ALA A 14 42.50 -47.65 -26.62
N THR A 15 42.95 -47.38 -25.38
CA THR A 15 44.25 -46.87 -24.92
C THR A 15 44.29 -46.99 -23.39
N ALA A 16 45.47 -47.25 -22.82
CA ALA A 16 45.69 -47.44 -21.40
C ALA A 16 46.20 -46.18 -20.66
N PHE A 17 45.80 -46.13 -19.39
CA PHE A 17 46.14 -45.28 -18.24
C PHE A 17 47.53 -44.61 -18.17
N ILE A 18 47.52 -43.34 -17.76
CA ILE A 18 48.56 -42.73 -16.88
C ILE A 18 47.85 -41.89 -15.81
N ALA A 19 48.15 -42.17 -14.54
CA ALA A 19 47.63 -41.46 -13.37
C ALA A 19 48.48 -40.22 -13.06
N VAL A 20 47.82 -39.06 -12.92
CA VAL A 20 48.39 -37.82 -12.38
C VAL A 20 47.57 -37.44 -11.15
N SER A 21 48.27 -37.29 -10.03
CA SER A 21 47.73 -36.82 -8.75
C SER A 21 47.40 -35.33 -8.82
N VAL A 22 46.10 -35.00 -8.88
CA VAL A 22 45.58 -33.64 -8.71
C VAL A 22 44.92 -33.55 -7.34
N GLY A 23 45.37 -32.60 -6.52
CA GLY A 23 44.76 -32.31 -5.21
C GLY A 23 43.30 -31.90 -5.39
N ARG A 24 42.40 -32.54 -4.63
CA ARG A 24 40.99 -32.14 -4.56
C ARG A 24 40.87 -30.86 -3.74
N VAL A 25 40.91 -29.71 -4.40
CA VAL A 25 40.29 -28.49 -3.87
C VAL A 25 38.78 -28.66 -4.07
N TRP A 26 38.05 -28.83 -2.98
CA TRP A 26 36.59 -28.68 -2.99
C TRP A 26 36.34 -27.19 -3.11
N ALA A 27 36.11 -26.70 -4.33
CA ALA A 27 35.54 -25.38 -4.51
C ALA A 27 34.08 -25.45 -4.06
N ASP A 28 33.80 -24.80 -2.96
CA ASP A 28 32.47 -24.54 -2.43
C ASP A 28 31.74 -23.66 -3.46
N THR A 29 30.83 -24.24 -4.25
CA THR A 29 30.07 -23.51 -5.28
C THR A 29 28.73 -22.99 -4.76
N ASP A 30 28.61 -22.73 -3.46
CA ASP A 30 27.34 -22.32 -2.85
C ASP A 30 27.13 -20.80 -2.72
N ASP A 31 27.98 -19.95 -3.31
CA ASP A 31 27.76 -18.49 -3.23
C ASP A 31 28.22 -17.65 -4.42
N LEU A 32 27.90 -18.10 -5.64
CA LEU A 32 27.94 -17.26 -6.84
C LEU A 32 26.53 -17.11 -7.41
N LYS A 33 25.73 -16.24 -6.78
CA LYS A 33 24.54 -15.64 -7.40
C LYS A 33 24.98 -14.75 -8.55
N ILE A 34 25.22 -15.36 -9.71
CA ILE A 34 25.48 -14.63 -10.95
C ILE A 34 24.26 -13.74 -11.23
N PRO A 35 24.41 -12.41 -11.34
CA PRO A 35 23.31 -11.54 -11.74
C PRO A 35 22.83 -11.96 -13.12
N ASN A 36 21.52 -12.15 -13.27
CA ASN A 36 20.90 -12.50 -14.55
C ASN A 36 20.97 -11.30 -15.51
N LEU A 37 22.07 -11.21 -16.25
CA LEU A 37 22.35 -10.17 -17.25
C LEU A 37 21.90 -10.69 -18.62
N GLY A 38 20.59 -10.61 -18.93
CA GLY A 38 20.14 -10.85 -20.31
C GLY A 38 18.67 -11.19 -20.55
N ALA A 39 17.89 -11.52 -19.52
CA ALA A 39 16.48 -11.95 -19.70
C ALA A 39 15.41 -10.95 -19.20
N SER A 40 15.81 -9.84 -18.56
CA SER A 40 14.92 -9.02 -17.72
C SER A 40 14.47 -7.68 -18.31
N SER A 41 14.98 -7.22 -19.47
CA SER A 41 14.62 -5.91 -20.03
C SER A 41 13.50 -5.96 -21.08
N THR A 42 13.25 -7.11 -21.70
CA THR A 42 12.28 -7.26 -22.81
C THR A 42 11.23 -8.36 -22.57
N SER A 43 11.18 -8.95 -21.37
CA SER A 43 10.14 -9.92 -21.04
C SER A 43 8.87 -9.21 -20.54
N LEU A 44 7.70 -9.79 -20.84
CA LEU A 44 6.37 -9.41 -20.33
C LEU A 44 6.26 -9.47 -18.79
N TYR A 45 7.37 -9.70 -18.08
CA TYR A 45 7.46 -9.90 -16.64
C TYR A 45 8.68 -9.17 -16.05
N SER A 46 9.13 -8.07 -16.67
CA SER A 46 10.15 -7.19 -16.09
C SER A 46 9.60 -6.41 -14.89
N GLU A 47 10.47 -5.99 -13.96
CA GLU A 47 10.07 -5.14 -12.82
C GLU A 47 9.55 -3.77 -13.29
N GLN A 48 10.05 -3.27 -14.43
CA GLN A 48 9.56 -2.03 -15.03
C GLN A 48 8.13 -2.20 -15.58
N TYR A 49 7.83 -3.34 -16.20
CA TYR A 49 6.48 -3.67 -16.64
C TYR A 49 5.52 -3.80 -15.46
N GLU A 50 5.93 -4.48 -14.38
CA GLU A 50 5.13 -4.58 -13.15
C GLU A 50 4.82 -3.21 -12.54
N ARG A 51 5.81 -2.31 -12.49
CA ARG A 51 5.61 -0.93 -12.03
C ARG A 51 4.63 -0.15 -12.89
N ARG A 52 4.75 -0.25 -14.23
CA ARG A 52 3.79 0.40 -15.14
C ARG A 52 2.38 -0.15 -14.95
N LEU A 53 2.25 -1.48 -14.85
CA LEU A 53 0.99 -2.16 -14.61
C LEU A 53 0.35 -1.72 -13.28
N GLY A 54 1.13 -1.70 -12.19
CA GLY A 54 0.68 -1.23 -10.87
C GLY A 54 0.22 0.22 -10.88
N SER A 55 0.97 1.10 -11.56
CA SER A 55 0.62 2.52 -11.67
C SER A 55 -0.69 2.75 -12.44
N LEU A 56 -0.93 1.99 -13.51
CA LEU A 56 -2.19 2.04 -14.25
C LEU A 56 -3.34 1.46 -13.42
N TRP A 57 -3.10 0.31 -12.77
CA TRP A 57 -4.09 -0.31 -11.89
C TRP A 57 -4.53 0.65 -10.78
N LEU A 58 -3.60 1.36 -10.14
CA LEU A 58 -3.90 2.28 -9.06
C LEU A 58 -4.77 3.46 -9.53
N LYS A 59 -4.56 3.95 -10.75
CA LYS A 59 -5.40 5.00 -11.36
C LYS A 59 -6.84 4.52 -11.56
N VAL A 60 -7.01 3.32 -12.10
CA VAL A 60 -8.34 2.71 -12.29
C VAL A 60 -9.00 2.42 -10.93
N PHE A 61 -8.23 1.92 -9.96
CA PHE A 61 -8.72 1.64 -8.62
C PHE A 61 -9.23 2.92 -7.93
N ARG A 62 -8.44 4.00 -7.95
CA ARG A 62 -8.83 5.31 -7.38
C ARG A 62 -10.06 5.92 -8.06
N ALA A 63 -10.35 5.57 -9.31
CA ALA A 63 -11.56 5.99 -10.00
C ALA A 63 -12.83 5.29 -9.50
N GLN A 64 -12.70 4.11 -8.88
CA GLN A 64 -13.82 3.22 -8.56
C GLN A 64 -14.01 2.97 -7.06
N ALA A 65 -12.93 3.06 -6.28
CA ALA A 65 -12.91 2.76 -4.85
C ALA A 65 -12.91 4.04 -4.00
N PRO A 66 -13.60 4.06 -2.85
CA PRO A 66 -13.48 5.15 -1.90
C PRO A 66 -12.12 5.08 -1.20
N VAL A 67 -11.25 6.04 -1.50
CA VAL A 67 -9.91 6.17 -0.91
C VAL A 67 -9.93 7.26 0.15
N LEU A 68 -9.27 7.02 1.29
CA LEU A 68 -9.09 8.00 2.34
C LEU A 68 -7.93 8.94 2.04
N ASP A 69 -8.20 10.25 2.08
CA ASP A 69 -7.19 11.30 2.11
C ASP A 69 -6.89 11.70 3.56
N ASP A 70 -6.10 10.85 4.24
CA ASP A 70 -5.67 11.06 5.62
C ASP A 70 -4.14 10.91 5.73
N PRO A 71 -3.38 12.01 5.55
CA PRO A 71 -1.92 11.98 5.55
C PRO A 71 -1.32 11.36 6.82
N LEU A 72 -1.95 11.59 7.98
CA LEU A 72 -1.44 11.10 9.26
C LEU A 72 -1.58 9.57 9.37
N LEU A 73 -2.72 9.03 8.94
CA LEU A 73 -2.95 7.59 8.91
C LEU A 73 -2.07 6.91 7.87
N ALA A 74 -1.93 7.52 6.68
CA ALA A 74 -1.07 7.02 5.62
C ALA A 74 0.40 6.97 6.09
N ASP A 75 0.93 8.06 6.67
CA ASP A 75 2.31 8.12 7.19
C ASP A 75 2.57 7.06 8.26
N TYR A 76 1.61 6.82 9.18
CA TYR A 76 1.73 5.75 10.16
C TYR A 76 1.84 4.35 9.51
N ILE A 77 0.97 4.05 8.54
CA ILE A 77 0.98 2.74 7.85
C ILE A 77 2.25 2.61 6.99
N GLU A 78 2.67 3.67 6.30
CA GLU A 78 3.89 3.69 5.49
C GLU A 78 5.13 3.45 6.35
N ASN A 79 5.23 4.08 7.52
CA ASN A 79 6.31 3.84 8.47
C ASN A 79 6.33 2.38 8.93
N LEU A 80 5.16 1.81 9.25
CA LEU A 80 5.04 0.40 9.63
C LEU A 80 5.45 -0.55 8.48
N ILE A 81 5.03 -0.27 7.24
CA ILE A 81 5.45 -1.02 6.06
C ILE A 81 6.97 -0.91 5.88
N PHE A 82 7.54 0.28 6.01
CA PHE A 82 8.97 0.51 5.86
C PHE A 82 9.78 -0.28 6.88
N GLU A 83 9.37 -0.28 8.16
CA GLU A 83 9.97 -1.12 9.20
C GLU A 83 9.99 -2.59 8.80
N LEU A 84 8.88 -3.14 8.29
CA LEU A 84 8.78 -4.54 7.87
C LEU A 84 9.65 -4.83 6.63
N VAL A 85 9.66 -3.93 5.65
CA VAL A 85 10.43 -4.08 4.41
C VAL A 85 11.93 -4.14 4.65
N LEU A 86 12.44 -3.46 5.69
CA LEU A 86 13.85 -3.57 6.07
C LEU A 86 14.26 -4.99 6.48
N HIS A 87 13.29 -5.80 6.91
CA HIS A 87 13.48 -7.17 7.38
C HIS A 87 12.91 -8.24 6.43
N SER A 88 12.45 -7.85 5.22
CA SER A 88 11.84 -8.75 4.25
C SER A 88 12.76 -9.10 3.09
N ASP A 89 12.35 -10.10 2.31
CA ASP A 89 13.03 -10.50 1.07
C ASP A 89 12.70 -9.59 -0.13
N LEU A 90 11.96 -8.49 0.09
CA LEU A 90 11.54 -7.58 -0.98
C LEU A 90 12.73 -6.79 -1.54
N ARG A 91 12.96 -6.92 -2.86
CA ARG A 91 14.07 -6.28 -3.58
C ARG A 91 13.74 -4.86 -4.02
N ASP A 92 12.64 -4.69 -4.75
CA ASP A 92 12.15 -3.37 -5.14
C ASP A 92 11.33 -2.78 -3.99
N ARG A 93 11.87 -1.74 -3.36
CA ARG A 93 11.28 -1.08 -2.20
C ARG A 93 10.52 0.19 -2.58
N GLN A 94 10.30 0.44 -3.88
CA GLN A 94 9.41 1.49 -4.35
C GLN A 94 7.97 1.05 -4.10
N LEU A 95 7.47 1.37 -2.91
CA LEU A 95 6.12 1.03 -2.49
C LEU A 95 5.21 2.25 -2.60
N GLN A 96 3.93 2.00 -2.89
CA GLN A 96 2.88 3.00 -2.80
C GLN A 96 1.73 2.45 -1.96
N LEU A 97 1.27 3.26 -1.01
CA LEU A 97 0.14 2.92 -0.17
C LEU A 97 -1.17 3.49 -0.75
N VAL A 98 -2.24 2.73 -0.64
CA VAL A 98 -3.61 3.24 -0.76
C VAL A 98 -4.42 2.81 0.46
N VAL A 99 -5.01 3.78 1.17
CA VAL A 99 -5.90 3.50 2.30
C VAL A 99 -7.34 3.58 1.80
N VAL A 100 -8.09 2.49 1.97
CA VAL A 100 -9.46 2.36 1.47
C VAL A 100 -10.43 2.63 2.61
N ASP A 101 -11.45 3.46 2.35
CA ASP A 101 -12.53 3.69 3.29
C ASP A 101 -13.51 2.51 3.25
N ASN A 102 -13.25 1.49 4.05
CA ASN A 102 -14.04 0.28 4.07
C ASN A 102 -13.91 -0.41 5.44
N PRO A 103 -15.03 -0.56 6.19
CA PRO A 103 -14.99 -1.15 7.53
C PRO A 103 -14.64 -2.64 7.56
N THR A 104 -14.55 -3.30 6.41
CA THR A 104 -14.16 -4.72 6.33
C THR A 104 -12.67 -4.92 6.62
N ILE A 105 -12.34 -6.09 7.20
CA ILE A 105 -10.94 -6.49 7.42
C ILE A 105 -10.35 -6.93 6.07
N ASN A 106 -9.51 -6.09 5.46
CA ASN A 106 -8.81 -6.42 4.22
C ASN A 106 -7.49 -5.65 4.08
N ALA A 107 -6.55 -6.28 3.40
CA ALA A 107 -5.37 -5.66 2.79
C ALA A 107 -5.04 -6.44 1.52
N PHE A 108 -4.30 -5.82 0.61
CA PHE A 108 -3.89 -6.47 -0.62
C PHE A 108 -2.56 -5.90 -1.11
N ALA A 109 -1.84 -6.70 -1.87
CA ALA A 109 -0.71 -6.27 -2.68
C ALA A 109 -0.93 -6.60 -4.15
N VAL A 110 -0.62 -5.64 -5.02
CA VAL A 110 -0.64 -5.83 -6.48
C VAL A 110 0.72 -5.49 -7.08
N PRO A 111 1.01 -5.89 -8.34
CA PRO A 111 2.31 -5.65 -8.97
C PRO A 111 2.75 -4.20 -8.92
N GLY A 112 4.07 -4.00 -8.96
CA GLY A 112 4.64 -2.65 -8.95
C GLY A 112 4.73 -2.01 -7.56
N GLY A 113 4.59 -2.80 -6.49
CA GLY A 113 4.79 -2.33 -5.12
C GLY A 113 3.58 -1.60 -4.51
N ILE A 114 2.38 -1.79 -5.06
CA ILE A 114 1.18 -1.15 -4.54
C ILE A 114 0.61 -2.02 -3.41
N ILE A 115 0.44 -1.41 -2.23
CA ILE A 115 -0.18 -2.03 -1.06
C ILE A 115 -1.45 -1.26 -0.73
N GLY A 116 -2.57 -1.97 -0.64
CA GLY A 116 -3.84 -1.43 -0.19
C GLY A 116 -4.21 -1.91 1.20
N VAL A 117 -4.76 -1.00 2.01
CA VAL A 117 -5.19 -1.31 3.39
C VAL A 117 -6.58 -0.73 3.61
N HIS A 118 -7.54 -1.56 4.01
CA HIS A 118 -8.84 -1.06 4.46
C HIS A 118 -8.71 -0.48 5.87
N ASN A 119 -9.33 0.66 6.15
CA ASN A 119 -9.37 1.21 7.50
C ASN A 119 -10.00 0.22 8.51
N GLY A 120 -10.92 -0.66 8.07
CA GLY A 120 -11.46 -1.76 8.86
C GLY A 120 -10.41 -2.72 9.42
N LEU A 121 -9.29 -2.95 8.72
CA LEU A 121 -8.18 -3.76 9.25
C LEU A 121 -7.62 -3.18 10.57
N ILE A 122 -7.42 -1.88 10.59
CA ILE A 122 -6.87 -1.13 11.73
C ILE A 122 -7.90 -1.06 12.86
N HIS A 123 -9.19 -0.92 12.50
CA HIS A 123 -10.29 -0.96 13.46
C HIS A 123 -10.35 -2.29 14.24
N HIS A 124 -10.14 -3.41 13.56
CA HIS A 124 -10.34 -4.74 14.12
C HIS A 124 -9.08 -5.37 14.72
N ALA A 125 -7.89 -4.89 14.38
CA ALA A 125 -6.64 -5.35 15.01
C ALA A 125 -6.62 -4.99 16.51
N GLN A 126 -6.18 -5.92 17.36
CA GLN A 126 -6.05 -5.73 18.81
C GLN A 126 -4.65 -5.25 19.21
N SER A 127 -3.68 -5.34 18.31
CA SER A 127 -2.34 -4.80 18.49
C SER A 127 -1.74 -4.36 17.15
N GLU A 128 -0.70 -3.52 17.23
CA GLU A 128 0.10 -3.15 16.06
C GLU A 128 0.75 -4.38 15.40
N ASP A 129 1.13 -5.39 16.18
CA ASP A 129 1.77 -6.61 15.65
C ASP A 129 0.83 -7.45 14.78
N GLU A 130 -0.48 -7.41 15.06
CA GLU A 130 -1.47 -8.08 14.22
C GLU A 130 -1.70 -7.36 12.90
N LEU A 131 -1.73 -6.02 12.92
CA LEU A 131 -1.71 -5.20 11.70
C LEU A 131 -0.43 -5.48 10.91
N ALA A 132 0.72 -5.48 11.58
CA ALA A 132 2.03 -5.76 11.00
C ALA A 132 2.11 -7.17 10.40
N ALA A 133 1.46 -8.16 11.01
CA ALA A 133 1.43 -9.52 10.49
C ALA A 133 0.71 -9.61 9.14
N VAL A 134 -0.40 -8.88 8.97
CA VAL A 134 -1.10 -8.79 7.68
C VAL A 134 -0.25 -8.05 6.65
N LEU A 135 0.37 -6.93 7.03
CA LEU A 135 1.26 -6.20 6.12
C LEU A 135 2.49 -7.03 5.72
N ALA A 136 3.07 -7.80 6.64
CA ALA A 136 4.19 -8.70 6.36
C ALA A 136 3.79 -9.82 5.39
N HIS A 137 2.55 -10.31 5.48
CA HIS A 137 1.97 -11.25 4.51
C HIS A 137 1.85 -10.63 3.11
N GLU A 138 1.33 -9.41 3.00
CA GLU A 138 1.26 -8.69 1.71
C GLU A 138 2.65 -8.39 1.12
N ILE A 139 3.62 -7.99 1.95
CA ILE A 139 5.02 -7.82 1.55
C ILE A 139 5.60 -9.16 1.07
N ALA A 140 5.24 -10.28 1.69
CA ALA A 140 5.65 -11.60 1.23
C ALA A 140 5.09 -11.89 -0.18
N HIS A 141 3.84 -11.54 -0.47
CA HIS A 141 3.28 -11.65 -1.83
C HIS A 141 4.09 -10.88 -2.88
N LEU A 142 4.50 -9.65 -2.56
CA LEU A 142 5.35 -8.83 -3.43
C LEU A 142 6.75 -9.43 -3.59
N SER A 143 7.39 -9.81 -2.48
CA SER A 143 8.76 -10.37 -2.49
C SER A 143 8.85 -11.64 -3.34
N GLN A 144 7.81 -12.47 -3.27
CA GLN A 144 7.73 -13.73 -4.00
C GLN A 144 7.13 -13.57 -5.40
N ARG A 145 6.79 -12.34 -5.80
CA ARG A 145 6.18 -12.01 -7.10
C ARG A 145 5.04 -12.97 -7.45
N HIS A 146 4.18 -13.26 -6.47
CA HIS A 146 3.13 -14.28 -6.60
C HIS A 146 2.22 -14.02 -7.81
N PHE A 147 1.88 -12.75 -8.05
CA PHE A 147 1.13 -12.35 -9.23
C PHE A 147 1.82 -12.74 -10.53
N SER A 148 3.10 -12.38 -10.69
CA SER A 148 3.83 -12.59 -11.94
C SER A 148 4.10 -14.06 -12.18
N ARG A 149 4.42 -14.84 -11.13
CA ARG A 149 4.53 -16.30 -11.22
C ARG A 149 3.21 -16.94 -11.63
N GLN A 150 2.09 -16.48 -11.06
CA GLN A 150 0.76 -16.97 -11.44
C GLN A 150 0.41 -16.61 -12.90
N ARG A 151 0.80 -15.41 -13.36
CA ARG A 151 0.56 -14.95 -14.74
C ARG A 151 1.44 -15.64 -15.76
N GLU A 152 2.72 -15.87 -15.49
CA GLU A 152 3.62 -16.65 -16.35
C GLU A 152 3.06 -18.06 -16.58
N GLN A 153 2.54 -18.68 -15.52
CA GLN A 153 1.90 -19.99 -15.60
C GLN A 153 0.58 -19.96 -16.39
N ALA A 154 -0.21 -18.89 -16.25
CA ALA A 154 -1.49 -18.72 -16.96
C ALA A 154 -1.33 -18.30 -18.44
N ALA A 155 -0.28 -17.57 -18.80
CA ALA A 155 0.00 -17.11 -20.16
C ALA A 155 0.33 -18.28 -21.11
N ASN A 156 0.73 -19.43 -20.58
CA ASN A 156 0.78 -20.68 -21.32
C ASN A 156 -0.60 -21.20 -21.77
N GLN A 157 -1.71 -20.54 -21.39
CA GLN A 157 -3.08 -20.98 -21.66
C GLN A 157 -4.00 -19.94 -22.35
N SER A 158 -3.71 -18.63 -22.34
CA SER A 158 -4.44 -17.65 -23.18
C SER A 158 -3.74 -16.28 -23.30
N LYS A 159 -3.98 -15.59 -24.43
CA LYS A 159 -3.65 -14.16 -24.62
C LYS A 159 -4.71 -13.29 -23.91
N LEU A 160 -4.56 -13.13 -22.60
CA LEU A 160 -5.40 -12.21 -21.81
C LEU A 160 -4.90 -10.78 -21.97
N THR A 161 -5.81 -9.88 -22.32
CA THR A 161 -5.62 -8.44 -22.45
C THR A 161 -5.44 -7.79 -21.06
N ILE A 162 -4.58 -6.78 -20.95
CA ILE A 162 -4.26 -6.02 -19.72
C ILE A 162 -5.51 -5.30 -19.15
N ALA A 163 -6.47 -4.85 -19.98
CA ALA A 163 -7.74 -4.26 -19.54
C ALA A 163 -8.62 -5.30 -18.84
N GLY A 164 -8.68 -6.53 -19.36
CA GLY A 164 -9.37 -7.65 -18.71
C GLY A 164 -8.72 -8.04 -17.38
N LEU A 165 -7.40 -7.87 -17.27
CA LEU A 165 -6.64 -8.07 -16.04
C LEU A 165 -6.93 -6.98 -15.00
N MET A 166 -6.93 -5.70 -15.39
CA MET A 166 -7.22 -4.59 -14.48
C MET A 166 -8.65 -4.64 -13.96
N ALA A 167 -9.63 -4.90 -14.83
CA ALA A 167 -11.03 -5.06 -14.42
C ALA A 167 -11.20 -6.18 -13.39
N GLY A 168 -10.51 -7.31 -13.57
CA GLY A 168 -10.54 -8.42 -12.62
C GLY A 168 -9.94 -8.07 -11.24
N ILE A 169 -8.82 -7.35 -11.19
CA ILE A 169 -8.17 -6.98 -9.93
C ILE A 169 -8.96 -5.89 -9.21
N VAL A 170 -9.48 -4.88 -9.93
CA VAL A 170 -10.30 -3.82 -9.31
C VAL A 170 -11.60 -4.41 -8.79
N LEU A 171 -12.27 -5.31 -9.52
CA LEU A 171 -13.45 -6.01 -9.03
C LEU A 171 -13.13 -6.92 -7.82
N ALA A 172 -11.96 -7.57 -7.78
CA ALA A 172 -11.54 -8.35 -6.61
C ALA A 172 -11.16 -7.50 -5.39
N ALA A 173 -10.97 -6.19 -5.57
CA ALA A 173 -10.66 -5.23 -4.52
C ALA A 173 -11.82 -4.26 -4.19
N THR A 174 -12.92 -4.31 -4.94
CA THR A 174 -14.10 -3.44 -4.76
C THR A 174 -15.45 -4.16 -4.77
N ALA A 175 -15.55 -5.40 -5.27
CA ALA A 175 -16.81 -6.08 -5.57
C ALA A 175 -16.84 -7.56 -5.15
N GLY A 176 -17.55 -7.84 -4.05
CA GLY A 176 -17.96 -9.19 -3.69
C GLY A 176 -19.04 -9.75 -4.63
N SER A 177 -18.66 -10.42 -5.72
CA SER A 177 -19.62 -11.01 -6.67
C SER A 177 -19.80 -12.53 -6.50
N ASP A 178 -21.05 -12.97 -6.48
CA ASP A 178 -21.55 -14.32 -6.19
C ASP A 178 -22.22 -14.99 -7.42
N ALA A 179 -21.93 -14.51 -8.63
CA ALA A 179 -22.64 -14.92 -9.85
C ALA A 179 -21.68 -15.54 -10.88
N GLY A 180 -21.50 -16.86 -10.84
CA GLY A 180 -20.71 -17.53 -11.89
C GLY A 180 -20.58 -19.06 -11.87
N LEU A 181 -21.23 -19.79 -10.96
CA LEU A 181 -20.90 -21.21 -10.74
C LEU A 181 -21.73 -22.24 -11.53
N ALA A 182 -22.75 -21.85 -12.30
CA ALA A 182 -23.71 -22.81 -12.86
C ALA A 182 -23.40 -23.37 -14.27
N ALA A 183 -22.26 -23.04 -14.90
CA ALA A 183 -21.99 -23.41 -16.30
C ALA A 183 -20.55 -23.89 -16.57
N MET A 184 -19.94 -24.63 -15.64
CA MET A 184 -18.53 -25.04 -15.77
C MET A 184 -18.34 -26.39 -16.48
N THR A 185 -17.56 -26.40 -17.55
CA THR A 185 -17.07 -27.64 -18.20
C THR A 185 -15.94 -28.29 -17.39
N ALA A 186 -15.70 -29.60 -17.54
CA ALA A 186 -14.65 -30.33 -16.80
C ALA A 186 -13.23 -29.71 -16.99
N THR A 187 -12.94 -29.18 -18.18
CA THR A 187 -11.69 -28.46 -18.47
C THR A 187 -11.60 -27.13 -17.70
N GLN A 188 -12.70 -26.38 -17.62
CA GLN A 188 -12.76 -25.15 -16.82
C GLN A 188 -12.68 -25.45 -15.31
N ALA A 189 -13.26 -26.56 -14.86
CA ALA A 189 -13.14 -27.03 -13.48
C ALA A 189 -11.70 -27.43 -13.11
N ALA A 190 -10.98 -28.11 -14.02
CA ALA A 190 -9.58 -28.46 -13.81
C ALA A 190 -8.64 -27.23 -13.83
N ALA A 191 -8.90 -26.26 -14.72
CA ALA A 191 -8.17 -24.99 -14.73
C ALA A 191 -8.45 -24.17 -13.47
N GLN A 192 -9.69 -24.18 -12.96
CA GLN A 192 -10.06 -23.55 -11.70
C GLN A 192 -9.45 -24.25 -10.48
N ASP A 193 -9.47 -25.58 -10.41
CA ASP A 193 -8.83 -26.33 -9.33
C ASP A 193 -7.31 -26.08 -9.29
N SER A 194 -6.66 -26.07 -10.46
CA SER A 194 -5.24 -25.70 -10.58
C SER A 194 -4.98 -24.31 -10.01
N ARG A 195 -5.73 -23.28 -10.44
CA ARG A 195 -5.63 -21.91 -9.91
C ARG A 195 -5.82 -21.86 -8.39
N LEU A 196 -6.80 -22.59 -7.86
CA LEU A 196 -7.08 -22.66 -6.42
C LEU A 196 -5.97 -23.37 -5.64
N ARG A 197 -5.36 -24.44 -6.19
CA ARG A 197 -4.21 -25.13 -5.59
C ARG A 197 -2.97 -24.24 -5.55
N TYR A 198 -2.67 -23.52 -6.62
CA TYR A 198 -1.56 -22.56 -6.66
C TYR A 198 -1.78 -21.38 -5.71
N SER A 199 -3.01 -20.84 -5.64
CA SER A 199 -3.37 -19.84 -4.63
C SER A 199 -3.09 -20.35 -3.21
N ARG A 200 -3.53 -21.57 -2.85
CA ARG A 200 -3.24 -22.16 -1.52
C ARG A 200 -1.75 -22.36 -1.24
N ALA A 201 -0.95 -22.69 -2.26
CA ALA A 201 0.51 -22.82 -2.12
C ALA A 201 1.16 -21.45 -1.90
N ASN A 202 0.76 -20.42 -2.66
CA ASN A 202 1.20 -19.04 -2.49
C ASN A 202 0.84 -18.50 -1.10
N GLU A 203 -0.36 -18.80 -0.60
CA GLU A 203 -0.77 -18.43 0.76
C GLU A 203 0.14 -19.06 1.81
N SER A 204 0.40 -20.37 1.71
CA SER A 204 1.25 -21.08 2.68
C SER A 204 2.70 -20.58 2.63
N GLU A 205 3.18 -20.18 1.45
CA GLU A 205 4.50 -19.57 1.27
C GLU A 205 4.54 -18.15 1.86
N ALA A 206 3.53 -17.33 1.59
CA ALA A 206 3.38 -15.98 2.13
C ALA A 206 3.27 -16.00 3.66
N ASP A 207 2.51 -16.93 4.24
CA ASP A 207 2.42 -17.13 5.71
C ASP A 207 3.79 -17.36 6.32
N ARG A 208 4.58 -18.25 5.70
CA ARG A 208 5.92 -18.62 6.19
C ARG A 208 6.90 -17.46 6.07
N ILE A 209 6.90 -16.73 4.96
CA ILE A 209 7.84 -15.62 4.71
C ILE A 209 7.42 -14.36 5.46
N GLY A 210 6.12 -14.10 5.53
CA GLY A 210 5.54 -13.03 6.34
C GLY A 210 5.84 -13.23 7.82
N LEU A 211 5.67 -14.46 8.35
CA LEU A 211 6.06 -14.75 9.73
C LEU A 211 7.56 -14.54 9.98
N LYS A 212 8.43 -14.94 9.04
CA LYS A 212 9.88 -14.66 9.16
C LYS A 212 10.17 -13.17 9.21
N THR A 213 9.53 -12.39 8.35
CA THR A 213 9.66 -10.92 8.32
C THR A 213 9.18 -10.31 9.64
N LEU A 214 8.03 -10.76 10.14
CA LEU A 214 7.45 -10.34 11.41
C LEU A 214 8.41 -10.60 12.58
N VAL A 215 8.94 -11.82 12.69
CA VAL A 215 9.91 -12.22 13.71
C VAL A 215 11.20 -11.39 13.59
N ALA A 216 11.72 -11.22 12.37
CA ALA A 216 12.94 -10.47 12.11
C ALA A 216 12.80 -8.97 12.47
N SER A 217 11.61 -8.40 12.36
CA SER A 217 11.27 -7.05 12.83
C SER A 217 11.06 -6.94 14.34
N GLY A 218 11.24 -8.02 15.09
CA GLY A 218 11.12 -8.05 16.55
C GLY A 218 9.68 -7.92 17.06
N ARG A 219 8.70 -8.40 16.29
CA ARG A 219 7.26 -8.41 16.61
C ARG A 219 6.80 -9.77 17.14
N ASP A 220 5.64 -9.84 17.80
CA ASP A 220 5.13 -11.10 18.37
C ASP A 220 4.86 -12.14 17.26
N PRO A 221 5.55 -13.30 17.27
CA PRO A 221 5.32 -14.36 16.29
C PRO A 221 3.89 -14.92 16.30
N HIS A 222 3.16 -14.77 17.42
CA HIS A 222 1.78 -15.26 17.55
C HIS A 222 0.75 -14.34 16.88
N ALA A 223 1.09 -13.07 16.63
CA ALA A 223 0.16 -12.08 16.12
C ALA A 223 -0.43 -12.45 14.73
N ALA A 224 0.34 -13.16 13.90
CA ALA A 224 -0.17 -13.68 12.63
C ALA A 224 -1.34 -14.64 12.83
N ALA A 225 -1.19 -15.62 13.73
CA ALA A 225 -2.24 -16.58 14.03
C ALA A 225 -3.45 -15.93 14.71
N ASP A 226 -3.22 -15.01 15.64
CA ASP A 226 -4.28 -14.33 16.38
C ASP A 226 -5.13 -13.45 15.45
N MET A 227 -4.49 -12.72 14.53
CA MET A 227 -5.18 -11.94 13.51
C MET A 227 -6.00 -12.82 12.56
N HIS A 228 -5.44 -13.95 12.10
CA HIS A 228 -6.15 -14.89 11.24
C HIS A 228 -7.35 -15.54 11.93
N GLU A 229 -7.23 -15.89 13.21
CA GLU A 229 -8.35 -16.41 14.00
C GLU A 229 -9.45 -15.36 14.17
N ARG A 230 -9.08 -14.08 14.33
CA ARG A 230 -10.05 -12.99 14.40
C ARG A 230 -10.78 -12.79 13.07
N MET A 231 -10.07 -12.83 11.95
CA MET A 231 -10.69 -12.78 10.62
C MET A 231 -11.68 -13.95 10.42
N LEU A 232 -11.29 -15.17 10.84
CA LEU A 232 -12.17 -16.35 10.78
C LEU A 232 -13.40 -16.20 11.68
N SER A 233 -13.23 -15.61 12.86
CA SER A 233 -14.31 -15.35 13.82
C SER A 233 -15.27 -14.29 13.32
N ALA A 234 -14.75 -13.18 12.79
CA ALA A 234 -15.55 -12.13 12.14
C ALA A 234 -16.38 -12.72 10.99
N HIS A 235 -15.77 -13.56 10.14
CA HIS A 235 -16.49 -14.23 9.06
C HIS A 235 -17.67 -15.10 9.55
N ARG A 236 -17.48 -15.89 10.62
CA ARG A 236 -18.56 -16.71 11.19
C ARG A 236 -19.73 -15.86 11.69
N LEU A 237 -19.45 -14.68 12.24
CA LEU A 237 -20.48 -13.76 12.74
C LEU A 237 -21.23 -13.06 11.60
N TYR A 238 -20.56 -12.77 10.48
CA TYR A 238 -21.14 -12.13 9.29
C TYR A 238 -21.69 -13.15 8.25
N SER A 239 -22.20 -14.30 8.70
CA SER A 239 -22.75 -15.42 7.88
C SER A 239 -23.89 -15.08 6.89
N THR A 240 -24.16 -13.80 6.59
CA THR A 240 -24.95 -13.35 5.45
C THR A 240 -24.16 -13.50 4.14
N ASN A 241 -24.07 -14.73 3.60
CA ASN A 241 -23.75 -15.09 2.20
C ASN A 241 -22.60 -14.34 1.47
N ARG A 242 -21.73 -13.61 2.16
CA ARG A 242 -20.68 -12.78 1.56
C ARG A 242 -19.37 -13.05 2.29
N LEU A 243 -18.55 -13.94 1.72
CA LEU A 243 -17.14 -14.06 2.07
C LEU A 243 -16.48 -12.67 2.04
N PRO A 244 -15.85 -12.18 3.13
CA PRO A 244 -15.04 -10.97 3.13
C PRO A 244 -14.07 -11.03 1.96
N GLU A 245 -13.87 -9.90 1.30
CA GLU A 245 -13.11 -9.79 0.05
C GLU A 245 -11.70 -10.37 0.17
N PHE A 246 -11.02 -10.13 1.31
CA PHE A 246 -9.75 -10.75 1.66
C PHE A 246 -9.77 -12.29 1.58
N LEU A 247 -10.85 -12.96 2.01
CA LEU A 247 -10.94 -14.43 2.02
C LEU A 247 -11.11 -15.03 0.63
N ARG A 248 -11.45 -14.20 -0.36
CA ARG A 248 -11.62 -14.62 -1.75
C ARG A 248 -10.27 -14.62 -2.47
N THR A 249 -9.39 -13.67 -2.15
CA THR A 249 -8.02 -13.60 -2.66
C THR A 249 -7.04 -14.41 -1.80
N HIS A 250 -7.26 -14.48 -0.50
CA HIS A 250 -6.47 -15.18 0.52
C HIS A 250 -7.35 -16.16 1.33
N PRO A 251 -7.61 -17.39 0.83
CA PRO A 251 -8.48 -18.34 1.52
C PRO A 251 -7.96 -18.66 2.93
N LEU A 252 -8.72 -18.23 3.96
CA LEU A 252 -8.43 -18.59 5.34
C LEU A 252 -8.89 -20.01 5.65
N SER A 253 -8.11 -20.70 6.48
CA SER A 253 -8.47 -22.03 6.99
C SER A 253 -7.92 -22.26 8.38
N GLU A 254 -8.60 -23.10 9.16
CA GLU A 254 -8.09 -23.56 10.46
C GLU A 254 -6.72 -24.24 10.33
N LYS A 255 -6.46 -24.88 9.18
CA LYS A 255 -5.15 -25.46 8.86
C LYS A 255 -4.04 -24.40 8.81
N ARG A 256 -4.27 -23.24 8.18
CA ARG A 256 -3.29 -22.13 8.15
C ARG A 256 -3.05 -21.55 9.54
N VAL A 257 -4.11 -21.34 10.32
CA VAL A 257 -3.99 -20.90 11.72
C VAL A 257 -3.17 -21.90 12.54
N ALA A 258 -3.42 -23.19 12.40
CA ALA A 258 -2.66 -24.23 13.08
C ALA A 258 -1.18 -24.26 12.63
N ASP A 259 -0.90 -24.09 11.34
CA ASP A 259 0.48 -24.02 10.82
C ASP A 259 1.23 -22.80 11.38
N MET A 260 0.61 -21.61 11.36
CA MET A 260 1.19 -20.39 11.94
C MET A 260 1.46 -20.57 13.43
N ARG A 261 0.50 -21.12 14.20
CA ARG A 261 0.69 -21.40 15.64
C ARG A 261 1.85 -22.37 15.87
N ASN A 262 1.96 -23.41 15.06
CA ASN A 262 3.04 -24.39 15.18
C ASN A 262 4.41 -23.76 14.88
N ARG A 263 4.51 -22.88 13.88
CA ARG A 263 5.75 -22.14 13.58
C ARG A 263 6.08 -21.12 14.66
N ALA A 264 5.09 -20.37 15.13
CA ALA A 264 5.27 -19.38 16.19
C ALA A 264 5.79 -20.01 17.50
N ARG A 265 5.42 -21.27 17.80
CA ARG A 265 5.92 -22.00 18.98
C ARG A 265 7.42 -22.25 18.97
N SER A 266 8.06 -22.35 17.80
CA SER A 266 9.52 -22.49 17.70
C SER A 266 10.25 -21.16 17.80
N GLU A 267 9.52 -20.04 17.81
CA GLU A 267 10.08 -18.70 17.91
C GLU A 267 10.04 -18.21 19.36
N ARG A 268 10.96 -17.29 19.71
CA ARG A 268 10.92 -16.64 21.02
C ARG A 268 9.72 -15.69 21.06
N ARG A 269 8.78 -15.93 21.97
CA ARG A 269 7.67 -15.00 22.21
C ARG A 269 8.22 -13.63 22.65
N VAL A 270 7.79 -12.58 21.96
CA VAL A 270 8.12 -11.19 22.29
C VAL A 270 6.85 -10.53 22.80
N ILE A 271 6.84 -10.13 24.07
CA ILE A 271 5.73 -9.35 24.63
C ILE A 271 6.07 -7.88 24.44
N ARG A 272 5.38 -7.22 23.50
CA ARG A 272 5.52 -5.78 23.25
C ARG A 272 4.47 -4.99 24.04
N PRO A 273 4.82 -3.81 24.58
CA PRO A 273 3.80 -2.90 25.06
C PRO A 273 2.88 -2.50 23.89
N LYS A 274 1.62 -2.18 24.19
CA LYS A 274 0.72 -1.64 23.17
C LYS A 274 1.32 -0.34 22.63
N SER A 275 1.38 -0.23 21.30
CA SER A 275 1.81 0.98 20.61
C SER A 275 0.79 2.08 20.85
N PHE A 276 1.22 3.19 21.45
CA PHE A 276 0.31 4.32 21.68
C PHE A 276 -0.12 4.96 20.36
N ASP A 277 0.80 5.08 19.39
CA ASP A 277 0.49 5.59 18.05
C ASP A 277 -0.53 4.70 17.34
N PHE A 278 -0.44 3.38 17.48
CA PHE A 278 -1.47 2.47 16.99
C PHE A 278 -2.84 2.74 17.63
N GLU A 279 -2.91 2.94 18.95
CA GLU A 279 -4.17 3.24 19.63
C GLU A 279 -4.76 4.58 19.18
N LEU A 280 -3.90 5.60 18.93
CA LEU A 280 -4.33 6.88 18.36
C LEU A 280 -4.88 6.72 16.94
N MET A 281 -4.19 5.98 16.07
CA MET A 281 -4.66 5.72 14.70
C MET A 281 -5.92 4.87 14.70
N GLN A 282 -6.04 3.90 15.60
CA GLN A 282 -7.28 3.14 15.78
C GLN A 282 -8.43 4.02 16.25
N ALA A 283 -8.19 4.99 17.14
CA ALA A 283 -9.21 5.98 17.51
C ALA A 283 -9.58 6.88 16.33
N ARG A 284 -8.61 7.32 15.50
CA ARG A 284 -8.86 8.08 14.28
C ARG A 284 -9.71 7.32 13.26
N VAL A 285 -9.40 6.04 13.04
CA VAL A 285 -10.19 5.16 12.18
C VAL A 285 -11.60 4.90 12.73
N ARG A 286 -11.73 4.68 14.04
CA ARG A 286 -13.05 4.51 14.69
C ARG A 286 -13.92 5.76 14.60
N HIS A 287 -13.29 6.93 14.60
CA HIS A 287 -13.97 8.20 14.35
C HIS A 287 -14.45 8.27 12.89
N GLN A 288 -13.60 7.93 11.91
CA GLN A 288 -13.96 7.90 10.48
C GLN A 288 -15.11 6.94 10.19
N LEU A 289 -15.12 5.76 10.83
CA LEU A 289 -16.16 4.74 10.64
C LEU A 289 -17.44 4.99 11.45
N ALA A 290 -17.50 6.06 12.25
CA ALA A 290 -18.70 6.38 13.02
C ALA A 290 -19.83 6.87 12.10
N GLN A 291 -21.05 6.44 12.38
CA GLN A 291 -22.22 6.80 11.55
C GLN A 291 -22.63 8.26 11.68
N SER A 292 -22.34 8.87 12.83
CA SER A 292 -22.59 10.28 13.09
C SER A 292 -21.63 10.83 14.14
N PRO A 293 -21.42 12.17 14.19
CA PRO A 293 -20.64 12.79 15.25
C PRO A 293 -21.17 12.50 16.66
N VAL A 294 -22.48 12.32 16.83
CA VAL A 294 -23.10 12.00 18.13
C VAL A 294 -22.74 10.58 18.56
N ASP A 295 -22.77 9.62 17.63
CA ASP A 295 -22.36 8.24 17.90
C ASP A 295 -20.87 8.17 18.24
N ALA A 296 -20.03 8.92 17.53
CA ALA A 296 -18.61 9.04 17.83
C ALA A 296 -18.37 9.59 19.25
N VAL A 297 -19.09 10.64 19.66
CA VAL A 297 -18.99 11.19 21.02
C VAL A 297 -19.34 10.13 22.07
N ASN A 298 -20.42 9.35 21.86
CA ASN A 298 -20.83 8.31 22.80
C ASN A 298 -19.80 7.17 22.88
N LEU A 299 -19.34 6.70 21.71
CA LEU A 299 -18.31 5.67 21.57
C LEU A 299 -17.05 6.02 22.36
N PHE A 300 -16.53 7.23 22.18
CA PHE A 300 -15.28 7.64 22.79
C PHE A 300 -15.42 8.00 24.26
N ARG A 301 -16.57 8.52 24.71
CA ARG A 301 -16.85 8.70 26.15
C ARG A 301 -16.69 7.40 26.92
N ASP A 302 -17.14 6.28 26.38
CA ASP A 302 -16.94 5.00 27.04
C ASP A 302 -15.49 4.54 27.01
N GLN A 303 -14.76 4.81 25.92
CA GLN A 303 -13.33 4.52 25.86
C GLN A 303 -12.50 5.35 26.85
N THR A 304 -12.90 6.59 27.15
CA THR A 304 -12.21 7.43 28.14
C THR A 304 -12.20 6.84 29.56
N LYS A 305 -13.11 5.90 29.85
CA LYS A 305 -13.23 5.21 31.14
C LYS A 305 -12.27 4.01 31.27
N ARG A 306 -11.56 3.64 30.19
CA ARG A 306 -10.55 2.58 30.20
C ARG A 306 -9.28 3.05 30.93
N GLY A 307 -8.29 2.18 31.07
CA GLY A 307 -7.02 2.50 31.74
C GLY A 307 -5.89 2.83 30.76
N GLY A 308 -4.88 3.56 31.22
CA GLY A 308 -3.63 3.78 30.48
C GLY A 308 -3.78 4.57 29.18
N THR A 309 -2.99 4.19 28.17
CA THR A 309 -2.94 4.83 26.85
C THR A 309 -4.26 4.71 26.09
N GLU A 310 -5.03 3.65 26.34
CA GLU A 310 -6.32 3.42 25.70
C GLU A 310 -7.35 4.50 26.07
N ALA A 311 -7.29 4.99 27.32
CA ALA A 311 -8.09 6.13 27.78
C ALA A 311 -7.70 7.41 27.03
N ALA A 312 -6.40 7.65 26.87
CA ALA A 312 -5.87 8.81 26.16
C ALA A 312 -6.25 8.78 24.67
N ALA A 313 -6.21 7.61 24.02
CA ALA A 313 -6.74 7.43 22.67
C ALA A 313 -8.26 7.66 22.61
N GLY A 314 -9.01 7.26 23.65
CA GLY A 314 -10.42 7.62 23.80
C GLY A 314 -10.64 9.13 23.86
N TRP A 315 -9.84 9.86 24.65
CA TRP A 315 -9.89 11.31 24.72
C TRP A 315 -9.53 11.97 23.38
N TYR A 316 -8.58 11.41 22.65
CA TYR A 316 -8.23 11.86 21.30
C TYR A 316 -9.41 11.70 20.33
N GLY A 317 -10.00 10.50 20.24
CA GLY A 317 -11.18 10.27 19.41
C GLY A 317 -12.37 11.17 19.80
N LEU A 318 -12.55 11.42 21.10
CA LEU A 318 -13.56 12.35 21.59
C LEU A 318 -13.29 13.79 21.16
N SER A 319 -12.02 14.21 21.08
CA SER A 319 -11.65 15.53 20.57
C SER A 319 -12.01 15.71 19.09
N LEU A 320 -11.77 14.68 18.26
CA LEU A 320 -12.17 14.67 16.84
C LEU A 320 -13.69 14.78 16.71
N ALA A 321 -14.44 13.96 17.46
CA ALA A 321 -15.90 13.97 17.43
C ALA A 321 -16.49 15.32 17.90
N TYR A 322 -15.82 16.00 18.84
CA TYR A 322 -16.23 17.34 19.25
C TYR A 322 -15.93 18.41 18.21
N ILE A 323 -14.88 18.27 17.39
CA ILE A 323 -14.66 19.16 16.25
C ILE A 323 -15.77 18.99 15.22
N ASP A 324 -16.08 17.74 14.83
CA ASP A 324 -17.11 17.44 13.82
C ASP A 324 -18.52 17.85 14.25
N SER A 325 -18.78 17.86 15.57
CA SER A 325 -20.04 18.35 16.13
C SER A 325 -20.07 19.86 16.40
N GLY A 326 -19.09 20.62 15.90
CA GLY A 326 -19.05 22.08 16.02
C GLY A 326 -18.77 22.59 17.44
N GLN A 327 -18.11 21.79 18.29
CA GLN A 327 -17.83 22.10 19.69
C GLN A 327 -16.31 22.19 19.98
N PRO A 328 -15.56 23.11 19.33
CA PRO A 328 -14.10 23.13 19.39
C PRO A 328 -13.54 23.42 20.80
N VAL A 329 -14.31 24.09 21.68
CA VAL A 329 -13.92 24.30 23.08
C VAL A 329 -13.88 22.98 23.85
N LYS A 330 -14.87 22.10 23.65
CA LYS A 330 -14.88 20.77 24.26
C LYS A 330 -13.81 19.87 23.64
N ALA A 331 -13.57 20.01 22.33
CA ALA A 331 -12.49 19.31 21.65
C ALA A 331 -11.14 19.63 22.29
N ARG A 332 -10.85 20.91 22.56
CA ARG A 332 -9.61 21.32 23.24
C ARG A 332 -9.46 20.69 24.62
N GLN A 333 -10.53 20.73 25.43
CA GLN A 333 -10.53 20.11 26.76
C GLN A 333 -10.29 18.60 26.69
N ALA A 334 -10.89 17.90 25.73
CA ALA A 334 -10.66 16.48 25.51
C ALA A 334 -9.22 16.20 25.05
N LEU A 335 -8.68 16.99 24.11
CA LEU A 335 -7.32 16.81 23.62
C LEU A 335 -6.28 17.04 24.73
N GLU A 336 -6.50 18.01 25.62
CA GLU A 336 -5.64 18.22 26.80
C GLU A 336 -5.57 16.99 27.73
N GLN A 337 -6.64 16.19 27.82
CA GLN A 337 -6.60 14.90 28.53
C GLN A 337 -5.82 13.84 27.75
N ALA A 338 -6.01 13.80 26.42
CA ALA A 338 -5.35 12.85 25.53
C ALA A 338 -3.83 13.01 25.51
N MET A 339 -3.34 14.24 25.62
CA MET A 339 -1.92 14.60 25.51
C MET A 339 -1.06 14.16 26.71
N ARG A 340 -1.66 13.75 27.84
CA ARG A 340 -0.90 13.47 29.08
C ARG A 340 0.22 12.43 28.94
N PRO A 341 0.05 11.31 28.21
CA PRO A 341 1.12 10.32 28.08
C PRO A 341 2.30 10.79 27.24
N ASP A 342 2.03 11.56 26.18
CA ASP A 342 3.06 12.13 25.29
C ASP A 342 2.58 13.47 24.70
N PRO A 343 2.86 14.60 25.37
CA PRO A 343 2.39 15.91 24.93
C PRO A 343 2.97 16.39 23.59
N ASN A 344 4.09 15.80 23.15
CA ASN A 344 4.81 16.21 21.96
C ASN A 344 4.54 15.29 20.75
N ASN A 345 3.63 14.32 20.91
CA ASN A 345 3.22 13.43 19.83
C ASN A 345 2.73 14.25 18.63
N LEU A 346 3.18 13.86 17.43
CA LEU A 346 2.84 14.55 16.18
C LEU A 346 1.32 14.66 15.97
N THR A 347 0.59 13.59 16.29
CA THR A 347 -0.87 13.52 16.19
C THR A 347 -1.56 14.65 16.94
N PHE A 348 -1.08 14.96 18.15
CA PHE A 348 -1.66 16.01 18.98
C PHE A 348 -1.28 17.42 18.53
N VAL A 349 -0.10 17.59 17.92
CA VAL A 349 0.30 18.86 17.32
C VAL A 349 -0.62 19.22 16.16
N ILE A 350 -0.93 18.25 15.30
CA ILE A 350 -1.86 18.43 14.16
C ILE A 350 -3.27 18.69 14.71
N ALA A 351 -3.80 17.83 15.59
CA ALA A 351 -5.13 18.00 16.16
C ALA A 351 -5.30 19.33 16.92
N SER A 352 -4.28 19.77 17.68
CA SER A 352 -4.31 21.09 18.34
C SER A 352 -4.42 22.24 17.33
N SER A 353 -3.81 22.09 16.15
CA SER A 353 -3.83 23.11 15.10
C SER A 353 -5.13 23.11 14.33
N GLU A 354 -5.73 21.94 14.10
CA GLU A 354 -7.09 21.81 13.57
C GLU A 354 -8.12 22.46 14.51
N ILE A 355 -8.00 22.20 15.82
CA ILE A 355 -8.86 22.83 16.84
C ILE A 355 -8.67 24.35 16.87
N ASP A 356 -7.44 24.85 16.89
CA ASP A 356 -7.19 26.30 16.85
C ASP A 356 -7.80 26.94 15.59
N THR A 357 -7.69 26.25 14.45
CA THR A 357 -8.27 26.71 13.19
C THR A 357 -9.80 26.74 13.25
N ALA A 358 -10.44 25.71 13.80
CA ALA A 358 -11.88 25.67 14.04
C ALA A 358 -12.37 26.75 15.02
N MET A 359 -11.49 27.26 15.88
CA MET A 359 -11.75 28.39 16.78
C MET A 359 -11.46 29.77 16.14
N GLY A 360 -11.09 29.84 14.87
CA GLY A 360 -10.67 31.06 14.19
C GLY A 360 -9.28 31.57 14.60
N GLN A 361 -8.50 30.76 15.32
CA GLN A 361 -7.18 31.10 15.85
C GLN A 361 -6.06 30.72 14.86
N HIS A 362 -6.22 31.08 13.60
CA HIS A 362 -5.37 30.66 12.49
C HIS A 362 -3.87 30.93 12.73
N GLN A 363 -3.51 32.09 13.29
CA GLN A 363 -2.12 32.44 13.55
C GLN A 363 -1.45 31.49 14.56
N ARG A 364 -2.20 30.99 15.55
CA ARG A 364 -1.68 30.01 16.52
C ARG A 364 -1.42 28.67 15.85
N ALA A 365 -2.36 28.20 15.03
CA ALA A 365 -2.21 26.97 14.24
C ALA A 365 -0.99 27.04 13.30
N ILE A 366 -0.89 28.11 12.51
CA ILE A 366 0.23 28.38 11.59
C ILE A 366 1.56 28.38 12.34
N THR A 367 1.65 29.09 13.47
CA THR A 367 2.90 29.19 14.24
C THR A 367 3.30 27.83 14.81
N ARG A 368 2.34 27.08 15.37
CA ARG A 368 2.60 25.73 15.90
C ARG A 368 3.12 24.79 14.81
N LEU A 369 2.43 24.72 13.68
CA LEU A 369 2.78 23.82 12.57
C LEU A 369 4.12 24.21 11.93
N LYS A 370 4.36 25.50 11.70
CA LYS A 370 5.63 26.02 11.18
C LYS A 370 6.80 25.65 12.08
N ASN A 371 6.67 25.85 13.40
CA ASN A 371 7.71 25.52 14.38
C ASN A 371 7.95 24.02 14.47
N ARG A 372 6.90 23.20 14.35
CA ARG A 372 7.07 21.74 14.34
C ARG A 372 7.73 21.26 13.06
N LEU A 373 7.33 21.80 11.90
CA LEU A 373 7.89 21.45 10.60
C LEU A 373 9.37 21.87 10.48
N SER A 374 9.82 22.94 11.15
CA SER A 374 11.24 23.30 11.17
C SER A 374 12.10 22.30 11.96
N LEU A 375 11.51 21.51 12.86
CA LEU A 375 12.19 20.42 13.57
C LEU A 375 12.10 19.08 12.81
N SER A 376 11.15 18.94 11.89
CA SER A 376 10.96 17.73 11.07
C SER A 376 10.78 18.10 9.60
N PRO A 377 11.82 18.65 8.93
CA PRO A 377 11.70 19.13 7.56
C PRO A 377 11.28 18.01 6.60
N GLY A 378 10.23 18.26 5.82
CA GLY A 378 9.74 17.29 4.83
C GLY A 378 8.79 16.21 5.40
N ASN A 379 8.41 16.28 6.67
CA ASN A 379 7.33 15.45 7.19
C ASN A 379 6.02 15.78 6.45
N HIS A 380 5.45 14.76 5.80
CA HIS A 380 4.32 14.93 4.90
C HIS A 380 3.03 15.37 5.64
N PRO A 381 2.58 14.70 6.72
CA PRO A 381 1.40 15.11 7.47
C PRO A 381 1.46 16.57 7.98
N LEU A 382 2.60 16.99 8.52
CA LEU A 382 2.79 18.39 8.95
C LEU A 382 2.72 19.38 7.81
N THR A 383 3.27 19.01 6.65
CA THR A 383 3.26 19.86 5.46
C THR A 383 1.84 20.08 4.96
N ILE A 384 1.03 19.01 4.92
CA ILE A 384 -0.39 19.09 4.54
C ILE A 384 -1.17 19.92 5.55
N ALA A 385 -1.08 19.60 6.85
CA ALA A 385 -1.75 20.35 7.90
C ALA A 385 -1.36 21.84 7.89
N TYR A 386 -0.09 22.15 7.62
CA TYR A 386 0.38 23.53 7.51
C TYR A 386 -0.19 24.25 6.29
N ALA A 387 -0.24 23.58 5.14
CA ALA A 387 -0.87 24.12 3.94
C ALA A 387 -2.36 24.40 4.15
N ASP A 388 -3.08 23.48 4.80
CA ASP A 388 -4.51 23.62 5.10
C ASP A 388 -4.76 24.78 6.08
N ALA A 389 -3.92 24.93 7.12
CA ALA A 389 -4.00 26.06 8.04
C ALA A 389 -3.73 27.41 7.34
N LEU A 390 -2.76 27.47 6.42
CA LEU A 390 -2.46 28.66 5.61
C LEU A 390 -3.60 29.00 4.65
N TRP A 391 -4.18 27.99 4.00
CA TRP A 391 -5.35 28.13 3.14
C TRP A 391 -6.51 28.74 3.93
N GLN A 392 -6.87 28.14 5.06
CA GLN A 392 -7.97 28.63 5.89
C GLN A 392 -7.72 30.03 6.50
N ALA A 393 -6.46 30.42 6.65
CA ALA A 393 -6.07 31.77 7.08
C ALA A 393 -6.13 32.83 5.96
N GLY A 394 -6.50 32.45 4.73
CA GLY A 394 -6.49 33.37 3.58
C GLY A 394 -5.09 33.69 3.05
N LEU A 395 -4.13 32.76 3.20
CA LEU A 395 -2.75 32.89 2.70
C LEU A 395 -2.45 31.90 1.56
N PRO A 396 -3.23 31.90 0.46
CA PRO A 396 -3.15 30.87 -0.58
C PRO A 396 -1.81 30.87 -1.33
N HIS A 397 -1.16 32.02 -1.52
CA HIS A 397 0.15 32.10 -2.17
C HIS A 397 1.24 31.31 -1.43
N VAL A 398 1.23 31.37 -0.09
CA VAL A 398 2.21 30.66 0.74
C VAL A 398 1.91 29.16 0.73
N ALA A 399 0.63 28.78 0.85
CA ALA A 399 0.20 27.39 0.74
C ALA A 399 0.57 26.79 -0.63
N ALA A 400 0.37 27.53 -1.72
CA ALA A 400 0.70 27.08 -3.09
C ALA A 400 2.19 26.79 -3.25
N GLN A 401 3.06 27.66 -2.72
CA GLN A 401 4.50 27.43 -2.82
C GLN A 401 4.96 26.22 -1.99
N LEU A 402 4.36 26.02 -0.80
CA LEU A 402 4.61 24.86 0.03
C LEU A 402 4.17 23.57 -0.69
N LEU A 403 2.95 23.52 -1.20
CA LEU A 403 2.37 22.36 -1.87
C LEU A 403 3.05 22.06 -3.21
N LYS A 404 3.53 23.07 -3.94
CA LYS A 404 4.33 22.88 -5.17
C LYS A 404 5.68 22.21 -4.90
N ASN A 405 6.27 22.43 -3.72
CA ASN A 405 7.46 21.72 -3.31
C ASN A 405 7.13 20.31 -2.83
N GLN A 406 5.99 20.14 -2.15
CA GLN A 406 5.52 18.84 -1.70
C GLN A 406 5.16 17.92 -2.87
N SER A 407 4.50 18.43 -3.91
CA SER A 407 4.08 17.63 -5.09
C SER A 407 5.27 17.05 -5.87
N LYS A 408 6.46 17.66 -5.77
CA LYS A 408 7.68 17.09 -6.32
C LYS A 408 8.24 15.91 -5.50
N LYS A 409 7.96 15.88 -4.20
CA LYS A 409 8.39 14.82 -3.29
C LYS A 409 7.42 13.65 -3.27
N THR A 410 6.12 13.96 -3.36
CA THR A 410 5.02 12.98 -3.36
C THR A 410 4.16 13.16 -4.62
N PRO A 411 4.71 12.92 -5.82
CA PRO A 411 3.98 13.14 -7.08
C PRO A 411 2.81 12.19 -7.29
N GLU A 412 2.78 11.05 -6.59
CA GLU A 412 1.75 10.01 -6.72
C GLU A 412 0.58 10.17 -5.73
N ASP A 413 0.61 11.22 -4.91
CA ASP A 413 -0.42 11.57 -3.93
C ASP A 413 -1.45 12.54 -4.56
N PRO A 414 -2.68 12.09 -4.84
CA PRO A 414 -3.73 12.94 -5.39
C PRO A 414 -4.13 14.09 -4.44
N GLY A 415 -4.07 13.87 -3.13
CA GLY A 415 -4.47 14.85 -2.11
C GLY A 415 -3.63 16.12 -2.16
N VAL A 416 -2.32 15.99 -2.45
CA VAL A 416 -1.41 17.12 -2.66
C VAL A 416 -1.80 17.93 -3.89
N TRP A 417 -2.07 17.27 -5.02
CA TRP A 417 -2.43 17.93 -6.27
C TRP A 417 -3.78 18.63 -6.20
N TYR A 418 -4.75 17.99 -5.53
CA TYR A 418 -6.05 18.60 -5.24
C TYR A 418 -5.89 19.90 -4.46
N ARG A 419 -5.22 19.86 -3.29
CA ARG A 419 -4.97 21.05 -2.48
C ARG A 419 -4.21 22.12 -3.23
N LEU A 420 -3.16 21.73 -3.98
CA LEU A 420 -2.33 22.65 -4.75
C LEU A 420 -3.16 23.41 -5.79
N ALA A 421 -4.03 22.70 -6.51
CA ALA A 421 -4.95 23.32 -7.45
C ALA A 421 -5.88 24.34 -6.78
N GLU A 422 -6.51 23.99 -5.66
CA GLU A 422 -7.43 24.88 -4.96
C GLU A 422 -6.75 26.17 -4.50
N VAL A 423 -5.58 26.05 -3.85
CA VAL A 423 -4.85 27.24 -3.38
C VAL A 423 -4.26 28.06 -4.52
N GLN A 424 -3.87 27.46 -5.64
CA GLN A 424 -3.43 28.19 -6.84
C GLN A 424 -4.57 29.01 -7.43
N GLY A 425 -5.80 28.48 -7.47
CA GLY A 425 -6.99 29.22 -7.89
C GLY A 425 -7.24 30.44 -7.03
N LEU A 426 -7.19 30.27 -5.71
CA LEU A 426 -7.35 31.37 -4.74
C LEU A 426 -6.20 32.39 -4.81
N ALA A 427 -5.01 31.96 -5.19
CA ALA A 427 -3.85 32.81 -5.43
C ALA A 427 -3.87 33.50 -6.81
N GLY A 428 -4.86 33.20 -7.68
CA GLY A 428 -4.93 33.73 -9.04
C GLY A 428 -3.94 33.12 -10.04
N ASP A 429 -3.25 32.04 -9.68
CA ASP A 429 -2.41 31.26 -10.60
C ASP A 429 -3.28 30.28 -11.40
N ILE A 430 -4.03 30.80 -12.37
CA ILE A 430 -5.03 30.02 -13.13
C ILE A 430 -4.38 28.95 -14.02
N ILE A 431 -3.21 29.25 -14.62
CA ILE A 431 -2.47 28.27 -15.42
C ILE A 431 -2.01 27.12 -14.52
N GLY A 432 -1.39 27.44 -13.38
CA GLY A 432 -0.95 26.45 -12.41
C GLY A 432 -2.11 25.62 -11.85
N LEU A 433 -3.25 26.23 -11.55
CA LEU A 433 -4.47 25.53 -11.13
C LEU A 433 -4.86 24.44 -12.13
N HIS A 434 -4.93 24.78 -13.43
CA HIS A 434 -5.33 23.82 -14.44
C HIS A 434 -4.30 22.68 -14.60
N GLN A 435 -3.01 22.99 -14.53
CA GLN A 435 -1.96 21.96 -14.55
C GLN A 435 -2.07 21.02 -13.34
N SER A 436 -2.22 21.56 -12.12
CA SER A 436 -2.33 20.75 -10.89
C SER A 436 -3.62 19.93 -10.86
N ARG A 437 -4.76 20.47 -11.35
CA ARG A 437 -5.99 19.68 -11.50
C ARG A 437 -5.85 18.57 -12.52
N ALA A 438 -5.09 18.79 -13.60
CA ALA A 438 -4.81 17.73 -14.55
C ALA A 438 -4.06 16.57 -13.90
N GLU A 439 -3.01 16.87 -13.11
CA GLU A 439 -2.26 15.84 -12.38
C GLU A 439 -3.15 15.05 -11.40
N TYR A 440 -4.01 15.74 -10.64
CA TYR A 440 -5.01 15.08 -9.81
C TYR A 440 -5.87 14.10 -10.62
N PHE A 441 -6.45 14.56 -11.73
CA PHE A 441 -7.31 13.74 -12.58
C PHE A 441 -6.59 12.56 -13.24
N ILE A 442 -5.31 12.71 -13.59
CA ILE A 442 -4.47 11.60 -14.09
C ILE A 442 -4.34 10.52 -13.01
N LEU A 443 -4.05 10.91 -11.77
CA LEU A 443 -3.82 9.98 -10.66
C LEU A 443 -5.08 9.25 -10.20
N VAL A 444 -6.26 9.82 -10.43
CA VAL A 444 -7.57 9.20 -10.14
C VAL A 444 -8.24 8.59 -11.38
N GLY A 445 -7.51 8.45 -12.49
CA GLY A 445 -7.98 7.78 -13.71
C GLY A 445 -9.03 8.55 -14.52
N ALA A 446 -9.32 9.81 -14.18
CA ALA A 446 -10.27 10.67 -14.90
C ALA A 446 -9.60 11.39 -16.09
N LEU A 447 -9.12 10.61 -17.07
CA LEU A 447 -8.24 11.12 -18.14
C LEU A 447 -8.90 12.18 -19.04
N ASP A 448 -10.20 12.10 -19.29
CA ASP A 448 -10.93 13.14 -20.03
C ASP A 448 -10.92 14.48 -19.29
N SER A 449 -11.15 14.44 -17.97
CA SER A 449 -11.07 15.63 -17.12
C SER A 449 -9.65 16.20 -17.12
N ALA A 450 -8.62 15.35 -17.04
CA ALA A 450 -7.23 15.78 -17.12
C ALA A 450 -6.91 16.50 -18.45
N GLN A 451 -7.30 15.89 -19.58
CA GLN A 451 -7.10 16.47 -20.90
C GLN A 451 -7.79 17.84 -21.03
N ASN A 452 -9.03 17.96 -20.52
CA ASN A 452 -9.76 19.22 -20.53
C ASN A 452 -9.05 20.31 -19.72
N GLN A 453 -8.54 19.97 -18.53
CA GLN A 453 -7.77 20.92 -17.72
C GLN A 453 -6.49 21.38 -18.43
N LEU A 454 -5.72 20.47 -19.04
CA LEU A 454 -4.52 20.83 -19.81
C LEU A 454 -4.86 21.73 -21.01
N ASN A 455 -5.95 21.46 -21.71
CA ASN A 455 -6.42 22.31 -22.80
C ASN A 455 -6.82 23.72 -22.32
N TYR A 456 -7.42 23.85 -21.14
CA TYR A 456 -7.70 25.15 -20.54
C TYR A 456 -6.40 25.89 -20.18
N ALA A 457 -5.41 25.21 -19.59
CA ALA A 457 -4.10 25.79 -19.33
C ALA A 457 -3.45 26.29 -20.63
N LEU A 458 -3.45 25.45 -21.68
CA LEU A 458 -2.83 25.77 -22.97
C LEU A 458 -3.40 27.05 -23.60
N LYS A 459 -4.73 27.25 -23.51
CA LYS A 459 -5.39 28.47 -24.01
C LYS A 459 -4.95 29.75 -23.30
N LEU A 460 -4.46 29.65 -22.06
CA LEU A 460 -4.05 30.79 -21.22
C LEU A 460 -2.56 31.12 -21.32
N VAL A 461 -1.74 30.19 -21.82
CA VAL A 461 -0.26 30.30 -21.83
C VAL A 461 0.27 31.31 -22.86
N ASN A 462 -0.58 31.77 -23.80
CA ASN A 462 -0.23 32.76 -24.82
C ASN A 462 1.09 32.41 -25.56
N ASN A 463 1.97 33.39 -25.78
CA ASN A 463 3.23 33.25 -26.52
C ASN A 463 4.37 32.59 -25.70
N ASN A 464 4.08 31.97 -24.55
CA ASN A 464 5.11 31.26 -23.77
C ASN A 464 5.36 29.86 -24.34
N PHE A 465 6.28 29.78 -25.30
CA PHE A 465 6.60 28.53 -26.00
C PHE A 465 7.00 27.39 -25.05
N THR A 466 7.79 27.66 -24.01
CA THR A 466 8.26 26.63 -23.07
C THR A 466 7.13 26.01 -22.27
N GLN A 467 6.20 26.83 -21.76
CA GLN A 467 5.02 26.33 -21.04
C GLN A 467 4.08 25.57 -21.97
N SER A 468 3.87 26.07 -23.19
CA SER A 468 3.05 25.38 -24.19
C SER A 468 3.65 24.03 -24.57
N ALA A 469 4.96 23.93 -24.72
CA ALA A 469 5.64 22.66 -24.99
C ALA A 469 5.44 21.65 -23.86
N THR A 470 5.59 22.09 -22.60
CA THR A 470 5.40 21.23 -21.42
C THR A 470 3.96 20.71 -21.32
N ILE A 471 2.97 21.57 -21.58
CA ILE A 471 1.55 21.17 -21.54
C ILE A 471 1.22 20.20 -22.68
N ASN A 472 1.76 20.45 -23.88
CA ASN A 472 1.56 19.55 -25.02
C ASN A 472 2.22 18.18 -24.82
N GLU A 473 3.40 18.13 -24.19
CA GLU A 473 4.03 16.88 -23.77
C GLU A 473 3.12 16.13 -22.79
N ARG A 474 2.62 16.81 -21.76
CA ARG A 474 1.71 16.17 -20.79
C ARG A 474 0.39 15.72 -21.41
N LEU A 475 -0.14 16.42 -22.41
CA LEU A 475 -1.30 15.98 -23.18
C LEU A 475 -1.02 14.67 -23.94
N ARG A 476 0.19 14.50 -24.47
CA ARG A 476 0.60 13.23 -25.10
C ARG A 476 0.68 12.10 -24.07
N ASP A 477 1.27 12.34 -22.90
CA ASP A 477 1.29 11.34 -21.83
C ASP A 477 -0.13 10.85 -21.47
N VAL A 478 -1.11 11.77 -21.42
CA VAL A 478 -2.51 11.42 -21.13
C VAL A 478 -3.11 10.53 -22.24
N MET A 479 -2.77 10.80 -23.51
CA MET A 479 -3.19 9.97 -24.63
C MET A 479 -2.53 8.60 -24.57
N ASP A 480 -1.22 8.52 -24.28
CA ASP A 480 -0.50 7.26 -24.16
C ASP A 480 -1.06 6.40 -23.03
N ILE A 481 -1.37 7.00 -21.87
CA ILE A 481 -2.03 6.30 -20.75
C ILE A 481 -3.41 5.78 -21.17
N ARG A 482 -4.18 6.57 -21.93
CA ARG A 482 -5.50 6.16 -22.42
C ARG A 482 -5.39 4.98 -23.39
N ASP A 483 -4.52 5.08 -24.37
CA ASP A 483 -4.29 4.03 -25.36
C ASP A 483 -3.81 2.74 -24.67
N GLU A 484 -2.99 2.85 -23.63
CA GLU A 484 -2.58 1.73 -22.79
C GLU A 484 -3.70 1.16 -21.93
N LEU A 485 -4.76 1.89 -21.61
CA LEU A 485 -5.93 1.34 -20.91
C LEU A 485 -6.94 0.72 -21.88
N GLU A 486 -7.05 1.24 -23.11
CA GLU A 486 -8.02 0.82 -24.12
C GLU A 486 -7.55 -0.35 -24.99
N ASN A 487 -6.28 -0.34 -25.42
CA ASN A 487 -5.70 -1.35 -26.33
C ASN A 487 -5.11 -2.57 -25.61
N SER A 488 -5.28 -2.59 -24.29
CA SER A 488 -4.61 -3.49 -23.38
C SER A 488 -5.37 -4.78 -23.20
#